data_AF-A0A4Y7PU16-F1
#
_entry.id   AF-A0A4Y7PU16-F1
#
_cell.length_a   1.000
_cell.length_b   1.000
_cell.length_c   1.000
_cell.angle_alpha   90.00
_cell.angle_beta   90.00
_cell.angle_gamma   90.00
#
_symmetry.space_group_name_H-M   'P 1'
#
loop_
_entity.id
_entity.type
_entity.pdbx_description
1 polymer ?
#
loop_
_entity_poly.entity_id
_entity_poly.type
_entity_poly.pdbx_seq_one_letter_code
_entity_poly.pdbx_strand_id
1 'polypeptide(L)'
;MVVPEKYRQMGDFHGYYTGEKTAPMLTLVIGGNHEASSYLWELYHGGWLAPNIYFLGHAGCVQVNGVRIAGSSGIYNGKDFHEGHWEKLPYKGGSFRSIYHVREYDIKRLSLLSSPNIVISHDWPQGIEHYGDLRYLLQRKPFLRGSISSGQLDSPPFMALLKVLKPDWWFAAHHHIRFTASVLHDADDRPETMFLALDKCLPNRQFLQIVDIPTAPLRPRNGKDKSDSIAPRLTFDPEWLAITRAFHPFLSTSRHQLSMPDEEQAREMVSTELEWVLANVGDKDEHDGLRDVNDCQVFWATAPGPGGTKGKKSSQPPCYTNPQTVAFCAMLEIENKINPPPPQASSSPDAKGKSAPQPSKY
;
A
#
# COMPACT_ATOMS: atom_id res chain seq x y z
N MET A 1 14.90 -1.31 8.16
CA MET A 1 14.94 -2.65 7.53
C MET A 1 15.39 -3.71 8.51
N VAL A 2 14.61 -4.80 8.61
CA VAL A 2 14.97 -5.99 9.40
C VAL A 2 15.69 -6.99 8.52
N VAL A 3 17.01 -6.84 8.45
CA VAL A 3 17.93 -7.79 7.80
C VAL A 3 19.10 -8.02 8.77
N PRO A 4 19.65 -9.25 8.87
CA PRO A 4 20.85 -9.50 9.66
C PRO A 4 21.95 -8.51 9.27
N GLU A 5 22.67 -7.97 10.25
CA GLU A 5 23.57 -6.82 10.05
C GLU A 5 24.57 -7.01 8.90
N LYS A 6 25.18 -8.20 8.82
CA LYS A 6 26.11 -8.59 7.75
C LYS A 6 25.54 -8.58 6.32
N TYR A 7 24.21 -8.59 6.17
CA TYR A 7 23.53 -8.59 4.87
C TYR A 7 22.83 -7.27 4.57
N ARG A 8 22.92 -6.27 5.45
CA ARG A 8 22.30 -4.96 5.20
C ARG A 8 23.05 -4.23 4.10
N GLN A 9 22.28 -3.76 3.11
CA GLN A 9 22.78 -2.97 2.00
C GLN A 9 21.76 -1.87 1.71
N MET A 10 22.22 -0.71 1.23
CA MET A 10 21.34 0.39 0.85
C MET A 10 20.47 0.04 -0.37
N GLY A 11 20.98 -0.83 -1.25
CA GLY A 11 20.35 -1.11 -2.54
C GLY A 11 20.32 0.13 -3.43
N ASP A 12 19.41 0.12 -4.41
CA ASP A 12 19.39 1.13 -5.48
C ASP A 12 18.33 2.22 -5.28
N PHE A 13 17.40 2.02 -4.34
CA PHE A 13 16.23 2.90 -4.19
C PHE A 13 16.62 4.36 -3.89
N HIS A 14 17.72 4.58 -3.16
CA HIS A 14 18.18 5.92 -2.84
C HIS A 14 18.40 6.80 -4.08
N GLY A 15 18.84 6.22 -5.20
CA GLY A 15 19.05 6.98 -6.45
C GLY A 15 17.74 7.46 -7.07
N TYR A 16 16.64 6.72 -6.91
CA TYR A 16 15.31 7.17 -7.32
C TYR A 16 14.79 8.26 -6.39
N TYR A 17 15.01 8.08 -5.09
CA TYR A 17 14.61 9.05 -4.07
C TYR A 17 15.34 10.40 -4.20
N THR A 18 16.63 10.40 -4.53
CA THR A 18 17.43 11.63 -4.73
C THR A 18 17.29 12.24 -6.12
N GLY A 19 16.62 11.55 -7.06
CA GLY A 19 16.46 12.00 -8.44
C GLY A 19 17.64 11.69 -9.36
N GLU A 20 18.64 10.93 -8.90
CA GLU A 20 19.72 10.40 -9.76
C GLU A 20 19.19 9.40 -10.81
N LYS A 21 18.09 8.72 -10.50
CA LYS A 21 17.37 7.80 -11.38
C LYS A 21 15.89 8.18 -11.44
N THR A 22 15.23 7.80 -12.53
CA THR A 22 13.77 7.91 -12.67
C THR A 22 13.22 6.58 -13.16
N ALA A 23 12.12 6.11 -12.56
CA ALA A 23 11.48 4.90 -13.03
C ALA A 23 10.83 5.14 -14.41
N PRO A 24 11.12 4.32 -15.43
CA PRO A 24 10.65 4.56 -16.79
C PRO A 24 9.16 4.23 -16.98
N MET A 25 8.56 3.51 -16.04
CA MET A 25 7.16 3.09 -16.06
C MET A 25 6.53 3.36 -14.70
N LEU A 26 5.22 3.63 -14.70
CA LEU A 26 4.45 3.65 -13.46
C LEU A 26 4.63 2.31 -12.74
N THR A 27 5.15 2.37 -11.53
CA THR A 27 5.47 1.21 -10.70
C THR A 27 4.66 1.29 -9.43
N LEU A 28 3.62 0.45 -9.32
CA LEU A 28 2.88 0.29 -8.07
C LEU A 28 3.62 -0.71 -7.17
N VAL A 29 3.74 -0.39 -5.87
CA VAL A 29 4.43 -1.23 -4.90
C VAL A 29 3.62 -1.43 -3.63
N ILE A 30 3.78 -2.59 -3.02
CA ILE A 30 3.41 -2.88 -1.63
C ILE A 30 4.68 -3.18 -0.82
N GLY A 31 4.61 -3.10 0.49
CA GLY A 31 5.71 -3.46 1.38
C GLY A 31 5.76 -4.96 1.61
N GLY A 32 6.95 -5.52 1.73
CA GLY A 32 7.19 -6.86 2.28
C GLY A 32 7.79 -6.81 3.68
N ASN A 33 8.70 -7.73 3.98
CA ASN A 33 9.40 -7.81 5.26
C ASN A 33 10.77 -7.11 5.29
N HIS A 34 11.26 -6.60 4.15
CA HIS A 34 12.58 -5.96 4.03
C HIS A 34 12.45 -4.50 3.58
N GLU A 35 11.88 -3.66 4.44
CA GLU A 35 11.53 -2.30 4.06
C GLU A 35 12.25 -1.20 4.85
N ALA A 36 12.25 0.00 4.28
CA ALA A 36 12.42 1.24 5.04
C ALA A 36 11.09 1.57 5.76
N SER A 37 10.71 0.75 6.74
CA SER A 37 9.37 0.80 7.37
C SER A 37 8.98 2.16 7.94
N SER A 38 9.94 2.96 8.41
CA SER A 38 9.66 4.33 8.85
C SER A 38 9.17 5.23 7.72
N TYR A 39 9.74 5.09 6.52
CA TYR A 39 9.35 5.86 5.35
C TYR A 39 8.03 5.36 4.76
N LEU A 40 7.82 4.04 4.73
CA LEU A 40 6.51 3.49 4.33
C LEU A 40 5.40 3.90 5.31
N TRP A 41 5.70 3.95 6.61
CA TRP A 41 4.75 4.43 7.62
C TRP A 41 4.31 5.88 7.38
N GLU A 42 5.23 6.76 6.94
CA GLU A 42 4.87 8.15 6.59
C GLU A 42 3.78 8.22 5.51
N LEU A 43 3.69 7.21 4.65
CA LEU A 43 2.75 7.05 3.55
C LEU A 43 1.78 5.88 3.82
N TYR A 44 1.33 5.71 5.06
CA TYR A 44 0.41 4.63 5.46
C TYR A 44 -0.83 4.52 4.55
N HIS A 45 -1.38 5.65 4.09
CA HIS A 45 -2.52 5.74 3.19
C HIS A 45 -2.16 5.65 1.69
N GLY A 46 -0.89 5.40 1.36
CA GLY A 46 -0.35 5.42 0.00
C GLY A 46 0.24 6.77 -0.40
N GLY A 47 1.09 6.75 -1.42
CA GLY A 47 1.74 7.94 -1.97
C GLY A 47 2.98 7.63 -2.80
N TRP A 48 3.54 8.65 -3.43
CA TRP A 48 4.76 8.53 -4.24
C TRP A 48 5.99 8.35 -3.35
N LEU A 49 6.67 7.22 -3.49
CA LEU A 49 7.99 6.96 -2.88
C LEU A 49 9.12 7.67 -3.64
N ALA A 50 8.93 7.84 -4.94
CA ALA A 50 9.78 8.54 -5.89
C ALA A 50 8.96 8.84 -7.15
N PRO A 51 9.42 9.68 -8.08
CA PRO A 51 8.74 9.87 -9.37
C PRO A 51 8.49 8.52 -10.07
N ASN A 52 7.25 8.28 -10.49
CA ASN A 52 6.74 7.03 -11.08
C ASN A 52 6.75 5.77 -10.19
N ILE A 53 7.04 5.89 -8.89
CA ILE A 53 6.97 4.76 -7.94
C ILE A 53 5.93 5.08 -6.86
N TYR A 54 4.77 4.44 -6.93
CA TYR A 54 3.65 4.68 -6.02
C TYR A 54 3.47 3.52 -5.05
N PHE A 55 3.50 3.82 -3.75
CA PHE A 55 3.19 2.86 -2.69
C PHE A 55 1.68 2.84 -2.46
N LEU A 56 1.07 1.64 -2.45
CA LEU A 56 -0.36 1.49 -2.18
C LEU A 56 -0.75 1.80 -0.72
N GLY A 57 0.22 1.85 0.19
CA GLY A 57 -0.04 1.98 1.62
C GLY A 57 0.07 0.64 2.34
N HIS A 58 -0.21 0.64 3.65
CA HIS A 58 -0.28 -0.59 4.44
C HIS A 58 -1.40 -1.52 3.95
N ALA A 59 -2.52 -0.91 3.56
CA ALA A 59 -3.52 -1.48 2.66
C ALA A 59 -4.02 -0.35 1.76
N GLY A 60 -4.42 -0.70 0.54
CA GLY A 60 -4.83 0.29 -0.46
C GLY A 60 -5.60 -0.30 -1.62
N CYS A 61 -6.38 0.53 -2.30
CA CYS A 61 -6.89 0.25 -3.65
C CYS A 61 -6.87 1.53 -4.49
N VAL A 62 -6.40 1.41 -5.72
CA VAL A 62 -6.30 2.50 -6.71
C VAL A 62 -6.78 1.99 -8.07
N GLN A 63 -7.00 2.91 -9.01
CA GLN A 63 -7.34 2.55 -10.38
C GLN A 63 -6.22 2.98 -11.33
N VAL A 64 -5.81 2.05 -12.19
CA VAL A 64 -4.94 2.35 -13.33
C VAL A 64 -5.76 2.13 -14.60
N ASN A 65 -6.06 3.22 -15.30
CA ASN A 65 -6.91 3.16 -16.49
C ASN A 65 -8.25 2.41 -16.24
N GLY A 66 -8.84 2.58 -15.06
CA GLY A 66 -10.06 1.89 -14.63
C GLY A 66 -9.88 0.46 -14.09
N VAL A 67 -8.69 -0.14 -14.20
CA VAL A 67 -8.39 -1.42 -13.56
C VAL A 67 -8.19 -1.20 -12.07
N ARG A 68 -9.03 -1.85 -11.24
CA ARG A 68 -8.96 -1.74 -9.79
C ARG A 68 -7.90 -2.66 -9.22
N ILE A 69 -6.89 -2.08 -8.58
CA ILE A 69 -5.75 -2.78 -8.03
C ILE A 69 -5.72 -2.55 -6.52
N ALA A 70 -6.07 -3.58 -5.76
CA ALA A 70 -5.97 -3.60 -4.32
C ALA A 70 -4.66 -4.25 -3.86
N GLY A 71 -4.18 -3.89 -2.68
CA GLY A 71 -2.97 -4.45 -2.12
C GLY A 71 -2.95 -4.44 -0.60
N SER A 72 -2.26 -5.44 -0.03
CA SER A 72 -1.95 -5.50 1.40
C SER A 72 -0.45 -5.66 1.58
N SER A 73 0.17 -4.73 2.30
CA SER A 73 1.58 -4.76 2.63
C SER A 73 1.85 -5.62 3.85
N GLY A 74 3.02 -6.25 3.88
CA GLY A 74 3.54 -6.94 5.04
C GLY A 74 3.39 -8.46 5.02
N ILE A 75 3.70 -9.08 6.16
CA ILE A 75 3.62 -10.53 6.37
C ILE A 75 2.73 -10.86 7.56
N TYR A 76 2.16 -12.05 7.57
CA TYR A 76 1.26 -12.45 8.65
C TYR A 76 2.02 -12.87 9.91
N ASN A 77 1.55 -12.38 11.07
CA ASN A 77 1.96 -12.87 12.38
C ASN A 77 0.77 -12.85 13.33
N GLY A 78 0.27 -14.02 13.73
CA GLY A 78 -0.92 -14.12 14.57
C GLY A 78 -0.82 -13.44 15.94
N LYS A 79 0.39 -13.18 16.45
CA LYS A 79 0.57 -12.47 17.73
C LYS A 79 0.24 -10.98 17.65
N ASP A 80 0.53 -10.38 16.49
CA ASP A 80 0.40 -8.94 16.28
C ASP A 80 -0.87 -8.61 15.47
N PHE A 81 -1.52 -9.61 14.85
CA PHE A 81 -2.65 -9.44 13.94
C PHE A 81 -3.82 -8.64 14.54
N HIS A 82 -4.15 -8.91 15.81
CA HIS A 82 -5.25 -8.24 16.52
C HIS A 82 -4.82 -6.97 17.28
N GLU A 83 -3.54 -6.58 17.19
CA GLU A 83 -3.07 -5.33 17.80
C GLU A 83 -3.39 -4.13 16.89
N GLY A 84 -3.40 -2.92 17.44
CA GLY A 84 -3.28 -1.71 16.62
C GLY A 84 -1.83 -1.46 16.18
N HIS A 85 -1.61 -0.38 15.44
CA HIS A 85 -0.28 0.02 14.97
C HIS A 85 0.44 0.91 16.01
N TRP A 86 1.08 0.30 17.00
CA TRP A 86 1.67 1.01 18.14
C TRP A 86 3.15 1.37 17.96
N GLU A 87 3.77 0.90 16.90
CA GLU A 87 5.19 1.08 16.63
C GLU A 87 5.51 2.55 16.37
N LYS A 88 6.44 3.10 17.15
CA LYS A 88 6.89 4.49 17.02
C LYS A 88 8.40 4.58 16.97
N LEU A 89 8.89 5.56 16.22
CA LEU A 89 10.31 5.89 16.22
C LEU A 89 10.73 6.50 17.58
N PRO A 90 11.96 6.21 18.05
CA PRO A 90 12.86 5.19 17.53
C PRO A 90 12.33 3.78 17.84
N TYR A 91 12.34 2.89 16.83
CA TYR A 91 11.93 1.50 17.01
C TYR A 91 12.86 0.79 17.99
N LYS A 92 12.29 -0.07 18.82
CA LYS A 92 12.99 -0.87 19.84
C LYS A 92 12.46 -2.30 19.86
N GLY A 93 13.37 -3.26 20.07
CA GLY A 93 13.01 -4.67 20.27
C GLY A 93 12.10 -5.22 19.16
N GLY A 94 10.92 -5.74 19.54
CA GLY A 94 9.95 -6.33 18.63
C GLY A 94 9.35 -5.37 17.59
N SER A 95 9.30 -4.06 17.85
CA SER A 95 8.68 -3.07 16.93
C SER A 95 9.36 -2.98 15.57
N PHE A 96 10.63 -3.38 15.48
CA PHE A 96 11.31 -3.50 14.18
C PHE A 96 10.63 -4.51 13.26
N ARG A 97 10.07 -5.58 13.83
CA ARG A 97 9.40 -6.65 13.08
C ARG A 97 7.91 -6.39 12.95
N SER A 98 7.26 -6.00 14.04
CA SER A 98 5.80 -5.87 14.07
C SER A 98 5.26 -4.75 13.16
N ILE A 99 6.07 -3.72 12.86
CA ILE A 99 5.70 -2.61 11.96
C ILE A 99 5.28 -3.05 10.54
N TYR A 100 5.82 -4.17 10.04
CA TYR A 100 5.45 -4.69 8.72
C TYR A 100 4.55 -5.93 8.82
N HIS A 101 4.05 -6.26 10.01
CA HIS A 101 3.10 -7.36 10.12
C HIS A 101 1.69 -6.86 9.74
N VAL A 102 0.93 -7.71 9.05
CA VAL A 102 -0.47 -7.45 8.67
C VAL A 102 -1.33 -7.26 9.94
N ARG A 103 -2.31 -6.34 9.89
CA ARG A 103 -3.30 -6.14 10.96
C ARG A 103 -4.71 -6.48 10.52
N GLU A 104 -5.53 -6.92 11.47
CA GLU A 104 -6.94 -7.20 11.28
C GLU A 104 -7.71 -5.98 10.75
N TYR A 105 -7.37 -4.79 11.24
CA TYR A 105 -7.92 -3.52 10.77
C TYR A 105 -7.75 -3.34 9.24
N ASP A 106 -6.56 -3.65 8.72
CA ASP A 106 -6.25 -3.49 7.30
C ASP A 106 -7.02 -4.53 6.45
N ILE A 107 -7.15 -5.77 6.95
CA ILE A 107 -7.91 -6.84 6.28
C ILE A 107 -9.41 -6.57 6.27
N LYS A 108 -9.98 -6.12 7.39
CA LYS A 108 -11.40 -5.79 7.50
C LYS A 108 -11.79 -4.65 6.54
N ARG A 109 -10.92 -3.66 6.36
CA ARG A 109 -11.12 -2.62 5.35
C ARG A 109 -11.09 -3.19 3.94
N LEU A 110 -10.09 -4.01 3.61
CA LEU A 110 -10.00 -4.62 2.28
C LEU A 110 -11.20 -5.52 1.98
N SER A 111 -11.73 -6.25 2.96
CA SER A 111 -12.91 -7.11 2.75
C SER A 111 -14.19 -6.33 2.42
N LEU A 112 -14.20 -5.02 2.66
CA LEU A 112 -15.32 -4.13 2.32
C LEU A 112 -15.29 -3.64 0.88
N LEU A 113 -14.24 -3.92 0.11
CA LEU A 113 -14.25 -3.64 -1.33
C LEU A 113 -15.21 -4.57 -2.05
N SER A 114 -15.94 -4.02 -3.03
CA SER A 114 -16.47 -4.79 -4.14
C SER A 114 -15.33 -5.38 -4.96
N SER A 115 -15.56 -6.52 -5.61
CA SER A 115 -14.54 -7.37 -6.24
C SER A 115 -13.54 -6.58 -7.13
N PRO A 116 -12.30 -6.32 -6.65
CA PRO A 116 -11.27 -5.65 -7.46
C PRO A 116 -10.77 -6.59 -8.56
N ASN A 117 -10.14 -6.06 -9.61
CA ASN A 117 -9.58 -6.90 -10.68
C ASN A 117 -8.33 -7.64 -10.21
N ILE A 118 -7.48 -6.92 -9.46
CA ILE A 118 -6.19 -7.42 -9.00
C ILE A 118 -6.08 -7.23 -7.49
N VAL A 119 -5.61 -8.26 -6.79
CA VAL A 119 -5.10 -8.14 -5.43
C VAL A 119 -3.61 -8.50 -5.40
N ILE A 120 -2.83 -7.71 -4.68
CA ILE A 120 -1.38 -7.93 -4.48
C ILE A 120 -1.09 -8.12 -2.99
N SER A 121 -0.37 -9.17 -2.64
CA SER A 121 0.14 -9.40 -1.29
C SER A 121 1.62 -9.84 -1.33
N HIS A 122 2.34 -9.72 -0.22
CA HIS A 122 3.70 -10.28 -0.17
C HIS A 122 3.65 -11.78 0.15
N ASP A 123 3.04 -12.14 1.27
CA ASP A 123 2.73 -13.52 1.67
C ASP A 123 1.63 -14.13 0.79
N TRP A 124 1.60 -15.45 0.69
CA TRP A 124 0.56 -16.16 -0.04
C TRP A 124 -0.72 -16.30 0.80
N PRO A 125 -1.90 -16.38 0.15
CA PRO A 125 -3.09 -16.91 0.80
C PRO A 125 -2.82 -18.32 1.33
N GLN A 126 -3.05 -18.55 2.62
CA GLN A 126 -2.79 -19.85 3.23
C GLN A 126 -3.58 -20.97 2.53
N GLY A 127 -2.88 -22.04 2.14
CA GLY A 127 -3.47 -23.21 1.48
C GLY A 127 -3.56 -23.08 -0.04
N ILE A 128 -3.13 -21.94 -0.63
CA ILE A 128 -3.15 -21.74 -2.09
C ILE A 128 -2.30 -22.77 -2.85
N GLU A 129 -1.30 -23.36 -2.18
CA GLU A 129 -0.47 -24.43 -2.72
C GLU A 129 -1.25 -25.69 -3.11
N HIS A 130 -2.45 -25.89 -2.54
CA HIS A 130 -3.34 -27.00 -2.86
C HIS A 130 -4.17 -26.78 -4.12
N TYR A 131 -4.15 -25.56 -4.66
CA TYR A 131 -4.87 -25.15 -5.88
C TYR A 131 -3.96 -25.12 -7.12
N GLY A 132 -2.73 -25.64 -6.99
CA GLY A 132 -1.74 -25.74 -8.07
C GLY A 132 -0.92 -27.03 -7.99
N ASP A 133 0.25 -27.05 -8.62
CA ASP A 133 1.14 -28.23 -8.61
C ASP A 133 1.95 -28.30 -7.30
N LEU A 134 1.33 -28.84 -6.25
CA LEU A 134 1.99 -29.06 -4.96
C LEU A 134 3.24 -29.95 -5.06
N ARG A 135 3.28 -30.90 -6.00
CA ARG A 135 4.43 -31.80 -6.17
C ARG A 135 5.63 -31.01 -6.68
N TYR A 136 5.43 -30.15 -7.68
CA TYR A 136 6.44 -29.22 -8.18
C TYR A 136 6.96 -28.31 -7.06
N LEU A 137 6.05 -27.70 -6.28
CA LEU A 137 6.42 -26.82 -5.18
C LEU A 137 7.32 -27.53 -4.16
N LEU A 138 6.91 -28.71 -3.68
CA LEU A 138 7.67 -29.48 -2.69
C LEU A 138 8.98 -30.06 -3.24
N GLN A 139 9.07 -30.31 -4.55
CA GLN A 139 10.33 -30.72 -5.18
C GLN A 139 11.34 -29.56 -5.18
N ARG A 140 10.89 -28.33 -5.45
CA ARG A 140 11.75 -27.13 -5.50
C ARG A 140 12.01 -26.51 -4.14
N LYS A 141 11.08 -26.64 -3.20
CA LYS A 141 11.08 -26.02 -1.87
C LYS A 141 10.68 -27.03 -0.79
N PRO A 142 11.48 -28.10 -0.59
CA PRO A 142 11.14 -29.19 0.34
C PRO A 142 10.96 -28.73 1.80
N PHE A 143 11.59 -27.61 2.19
CA PHE A 143 11.46 -27.03 3.52
C PHE A 143 10.05 -26.51 3.84
N LEU A 144 9.22 -26.24 2.83
CA LEU A 144 7.81 -25.83 3.02
C LEU A 144 6.92 -26.99 3.46
N ARG A 145 7.38 -28.25 3.35
CA ARG A 145 6.56 -29.43 3.67
C ARG A 145 6.00 -29.37 5.10
N GLY A 146 6.82 -28.96 6.06
CA GLY A 146 6.41 -28.86 7.45
C GLY A 146 5.27 -27.87 7.65
N SER A 147 5.45 -26.62 7.19
CA SER A 147 4.45 -25.56 7.32
C SER A 147 3.16 -25.83 6.54
N ILE A 148 3.25 -26.48 5.37
CA ILE A 148 2.07 -26.90 4.60
C ILE A 148 1.30 -27.96 5.40
N SER A 149 2.00 -29.01 5.88
CA SER A 149 1.35 -30.11 6.61
C SER A 149 0.70 -29.68 7.93
N SER A 150 1.22 -28.63 8.58
CA SER A 150 0.65 -28.07 9.80
C SER A 150 -0.39 -26.98 9.56
N GLY A 151 -0.69 -26.62 8.30
CA GLY A 151 -1.63 -25.53 7.98
C GLY A 151 -1.13 -24.17 8.49
N GLN A 152 0.18 -23.95 8.49
CA GLN A 152 0.83 -22.73 8.99
C GLN A 152 1.61 -21.99 7.91
N LEU A 153 1.51 -22.40 6.65
CA LEU A 153 2.11 -21.66 5.54
C LEU A 153 1.35 -20.35 5.35
N ASP A 154 2.07 -19.24 5.46
CA ASP A 154 1.64 -17.87 5.20
C ASP A 154 0.33 -17.44 5.88
N SER A 155 -0.57 -16.79 5.13
CA SER A 155 -1.55 -15.86 5.70
C SER A 155 -2.99 -16.41 5.63
N PRO A 156 -3.55 -16.90 6.75
CA PRO A 156 -4.98 -17.19 6.87
C PRO A 156 -5.90 -16.03 6.45
N PRO A 157 -5.67 -14.76 6.88
CA PRO A 157 -6.58 -13.68 6.50
C PRO A 157 -6.58 -13.39 5.00
N PHE A 158 -5.48 -13.66 4.28
CA PHE A 158 -5.45 -13.51 2.82
C PHE A 158 -6.28 -14.57 2.09
N MET A 159 -6.35 -15.81 2.61
CA MET A 159 -7.26 -16.80 2.04
C MET A 159 -8.73 -16.44 2.30
N ALA A 160 -9.04 -15.91 3.49
CA ALA A 160 -10.37 -15.38 3.77
C ALA A 160 -10.71 -14.21 2.81
N LEU A 161 -9.76 -13.29 2.61
CA LEU A 161 -9.93 -12.15 1.73
C LEU A 161 -10.10 -12.55 0.25
N LEU A 162 -9.34 -13.55 -0.23
CA LEU A 162 -9.47 -14.10 -1.59
C LEU A 162 -10.88 -14.63 -1.83
N LYS A 163 -11.45 -15.35 -0.87
CA LYS A 163 -12.81 -15.91 -0.99
C LYS A 163 -13.92 -14.86 -0.92
N VAL A 164 -13.69 -13.76 -0.23
CA VAL A 164 -14.63 -12.62 -0.14
C VAL A 164 -14.55 -11.77 -1.41
N LEU A 165 -13.34 -11.37 -1.81
CA LEU A 165 -13.13 -10.43 -2.91
C LEU A 165 -13.21 -11.07 -4.29
N LYS A 166 -12.85 -12.35 -4.43
CA LYS A 166 -12.88 -13.10 -5.68
C LYS A 166 -12.28 -12.32 -6.87
N PRO A 167 -11.05 -11.78 -6.75
CA PRO A 167 -10.46 -10.98 -7.82
C PRO A 167 -10.15 -11.84 -9.05
N ASP A 168 -9.99 -11.22 -10.21
CA ASP A 168 -9.55 -11.95 -11.41
C ASP A 168 -8.13 -12.51 -11.20
N TRP A 169 -7.28 -11.70 -10.55
CA TRP A 169 -5.89 -12.04 -10.28
C TRP A 169 -5.51 -11.81 -8.81
N TRP A 170 -4.73 -12.74 -8.27
CA TRP A 170 -3.99 -12.57 -7.02
C TRP A 170 -2.49 -12.75 -7.27
N PHE A 171 -1.71 -11.70 -7.05
CA PHE A 171 -0.25 -11.74 -7.18
C PHE A 171 0.43 -11.79 -5.82
N ALA A 172 1.43 -12.67 -5.67
CA ALA A 172 2.22 -12.78 -4.46
C ALA A 172 3.73 -13.01 -4.69
N ALA A 173 4.52 -13.04 -3.62
CA ALA A 173 5.97 -13.25 -3.70
C ALA A 173 6.49 -14.07 -2.50
N HIS A 174 7.45 -13.54 -1.75
CA HIS A 174 8.03 -14.11 -0.52
C HIS A 174 8.86 -15.41 -0.67
N HIS A 175 8.32 -16.48 -1.26
CA HIS A 175 8.95 -17.81 -1.27
C HIS A 175 10.07 -18.00 -2.30
N HIS A 176 10.36 -16.97 -3.11
CA HIS A 176 11.37 -17.00 -4.16
C HIS A 176 11.19 -18.19 -5.10
N ILE A 177 9.97 -18.32 -5.65
CA ILE A 177 9.60 -19.34 -6.62
C ILE A 177 8.41 -18.85 -7.45
N ARG A 178 8.44 -19.13 -8.76
CA ARG A 178 7.25 -19.00 -9.57
C ARG A 178 6.27 -20.13 -9.25
N PHE A 179 5.04 -19.79 -8.91
CA PHE A 179 3.97 -20.76 -8.69
C PHE A 179 2.65 -20.21 -9.20
N THR A 180 1.85 -21.09 -9.79
CA THR A 180 0.54 -20.75 -10.33
C THR A 180 -0.51 -21.67 -9.73
N ALA A 181 -1.66 -21.10 -9.40
CA ALA A 181 -2.82 -21.83 -8.89
C ALA A 181 -4.11 -21.19 -9.42
N SER A 182 -5.20 -21.95 -9.35
CA SER A 182 -6.53 -21.52 -9.75
C SER A 182 -7.52 -21.82 -8.62
N VAL A 183 -8.22 -20.79 -8.16
CA VAL A 183 -9.28 -20.93 -7.15
C VAL A 183 -10.62 -20.71 -7.81
N LEU A 184 -11.41 -21.78 -7.92
CA LEU A 184 -12.77 -21.72 -8.43
C LEU A 184 -13.72 -21.13 -7.37
N HIS A 185 -14.65 -20.30 -7.83
CA HIS A 185 -15.70 -19.68 -7.03
C HIS A 185 -17.06 -20.13 -7.51
N ASP A 186 -18.01 -20.28 -6.58
CA ASP A 186 -19.41 -20.61 -6.90
C ASP A 186 -20.20 -19.39 -7.45
N ALA A 187 -19.53 -18.39 -8.05
CA ALA A 187 -20.16 -17.15 -8.51
C ALA A 187 -20.32 -17.13 -10.04
N ASP A 188 -21.46 -16.64 -10.51
CA ASP A 188 -21.82 -16.64 -11.94
C ASP A 188 -20.96 -15.69 -12.80
N ASP A 189 -20.53 -14.54 -12.24
CA ASP A 189 -19.82 -13.49 -13.01
C ASP A 189 -18.28 -13.61 -12.97
N ARG A 190 -17.71 -14.19 -11.91
CA ARG A 190 -16.27 -14.40 -11.73
C ARG A 190 -16.01 -15.78 -11.15
N PRO A 191 -15.95 -16.82 -12.00
CA PRO A 191 -15.89 -18.19 -11.56
C PRO A 191 -14.50 -18.60 -11.05
N GLU A 192 -13.46 -17.78 -11.25
CA GLU A 192 -12.08 -18.18 -10.98
C GLU A 192 -11.21 -16.98 -10.59
N THR A 193 -10.34 -17.17 -9.59
CA THR A 193 -9.18 -16.32 -9.33
C THR A 193 -7.90 -17.01 -9.78
N MET A 194 -7.14 -16.34 -10.64
CA MET A 194 -5.81 -16.79 -11.05
C MET A 194 -4.76 -16.31 -10.05
N PHE A 195 -4.10 -17.25 -9.37
CA PHE A 195 -2.99 -16.96 -8.47
C PHE A 195 -1.65 -17.08 -9.19
N LEU A 196 -0.79 -16.08 -9.03
CA LEU A 196 0.59 -16.11 -9.50
C LEU A 196 1.55 -15.57 -8.45
N ALA A 197 2.47 -16.42 -8.00
CA ALA A 197 3.63 -16.02 -7.23
C ALA A 197 4.87 -15.92 -8.13
N LEU A 198 5.76 -14.96 -7.83
CA LEU A 198 6.99 -14.73 -8.56
C LEU A 198 8.25 -14.96 -7.72
N ASP A 199 9.35 -15.24 -8.42
CA ASP A 199 10.68 -15.38 -7.80
C ASP A 199 11.31 -14.00 -7.51
N LYS A 200 12.42 -13.98 -6.78
CA LYS A 200 13.19 -12.76 -6.52
C LYS A 200 13.93 -12.29 -7.77
N CYS A 201 14.05 -10.98 -7.95
CA CYS A 201 14.81 -10.32 -9.01
C CYS A 201 16.32 -10.63 -8.96
N LEU A 202 16.69 -11.84 -9.39
CA LEU A 202 18.07 -12.32 -9.51
C LEU A 202 18.27 -12.94 -10.89
N PRO A 203 19.51 -13.00 -11.39
CA PRO A 203 19.80 -13.61 -12.69
C PRO A 203 19.26 -15.04 -12.80
N ASN A 204 18.71 -15.38 -13.97
CA ASN A 204 18.16 -16.71 -14.29
C ASN A 204 16.99 -17.17 -13.39
N ARG A 205 16.20 -16.23 -12.88
CA ARG A 205 15.00 -16.50 -12.07
C ARG A 205 13.73 -16.04 -12.77
N GLN A 206 12.60 -16.65 -12.43
CA GLN A 206 11.28 -16.33 -12.98
C GLN A 206 10.60 -15.22 -12.14
N PHE A 207 11.19 -14.02 -12.16
CA PHE A 207 10.76 -12.89 -11.34
C PHE A 207 9.86 -11.87 -12.07
N LEU A 208 9.68 -12.02 -13.38
CA LEU A 208 8.89 -11.12 -14.21
C LEU A 208 7.84 -11.93 -14.99
N GLN A 209 6.60 -11.43 -14.98
CA GLN A 209 5.51 -11.91 -15.82
C GLN A 209 4.84 -10.70 -16.47
N ILE A 210 4.48 -10.84 -17.74
CA ILE A 210 3.61 -9.90 -18.45
C ILE A 210 2.24 -10.56 -18.54
N VAL A 211 1.19 -9.84 -18.15
CA VAL A 211 -0.21 -10.29 -18.20
C VAL A 211 -0.99 -9.23 -18.96
N ASP A 212 -1.79 -9.67 -19.92
CA ASP A 212 -2.70 -8.80 -20.66
C ASP A 212 -4.02 -8.73 -19.91
N ILE A 213 -4.41 -7.52 -19.49
CA ILE A 213 -5.66 -7.28 -18.76
C ILE A 213 -6.56 -6.41 -19.64
N PRO A 214 -7.75 -6.90 -20.03
CA PRO A 214 -8.70 -6.10 -20.79
C PRO A 214 -9.06 -4.83 -20.03
N THR A 215 -9.01 -3.69 -20.72
CA THR A 215 -9.43 -2.40 -20.17
C THR A 215 -10.54 -1.81 -20.99
N ALA A 216 -11.47 -1.11 -20.34
CA ALA A 216 -12.44 -0.30 -21.05
C ALA A 216 -11.70 0.86 -21.75
N PRO A 217 -12.23 1.37 -22.89
CA PRO A 217 -11.65 2.53 -23.55
C PRO A 217 -11.54 3.72 -22.58
N LEU A 218 -10.35 4.30 -22.48
CA LEU A 218 -10.09 5.42 -21.59
C LEU A 218 -10.96 6.63 -21.99
N ARG A 219 -11.71 7.19 -21.04
CA ARG A 219 -12.37 8.48 -21.25
C ARG A 219 -11.28 9.57 -21.29
N PRO A 220 -11.16 10.34 -22.38
CA PRO A 220 -10.15 11.40 -22.46
C PRO A 220 -10.49 12.52 -21.49
N ARG A 221 -9.45 13.11 -20.89
CA ARG A 221 -9.54 14.27 -20.00
C ARG A 221 -10.01 15.49 -20.81
N ASN A 222 -11.32 15.72 -20.89
CA ASN A 222 -11.92 16.90 -21.53
C ASN A 222 -11.49 17.15 -23.00
N GLY A 223 -11.40 16.09 -23.81
CA GLY A 223 -11.11 16.20 -25.25
C GLY A 223 -9.74 16.80 -25.60
N LYS A 224 -8.81 16.92 -24.63
CA LYS A 224 -7.48 17.51 -24.82
C LYS A 224 -6.34 16.50 -24.95
N ASP A 225 -6.59 15.22 -24.69
CA ASP A 225 -5.57 14.18 -24.84
C ASP A 225 -5.47 13.71 -26.29
N LYS A 226 -4.27 13.77 -26.87
CA LYS A 226 -3.97 13.18 -28.18
C LYS A 226 -3.90 11.65 -28.03
N SER A 227 -4.50 10.92 -28.97
CA SER A 227 -4.66 9.45 -28.96
C SER A 227 -3.38 8.63 -28.84
N ASP A 228 -2.21 9.23 -29.11
CA ASP A 228 -1.00 8.45 -29.43
C ASP A 228 0.07 8.43 -28.31
N SER A 229 -0.21 8.99 -27.13
CA SER A 229 0.69 8.89 -25.97
C SER A 229 -0.06 8.81 -24.64
N ILE A 230 -0.86 7.76 -24.44
CA ILE A 230 -1.64 7.63 -23.21
C ILE A 230 -0.77 6.99 -22.14
N ALA A 231 0.03 7.81 -21.45
CA ALA A 231 0.66 7.40 -20.20
C ALA A 231 -0.45 6.87 -19.25
N PRO A 232 -0.19 5.78 -18.49
CA PRO A 232 -1.22 5.20 -17.63
C PRO A 232 -1.70 6.24 -16.61
N ARG A 233 -3.03 6.40 -16.52
CA ARG A 233 -3.68 7.31 -15.59
C ARG A 233 -3.91 6.59 -14.27
N LEU A 234 -3.36 7.14 -13.19
CA LEU A 234 -3.53 6.65 -11.83
C LEU A 234 -4.52 7.54 -11.07
N THR A 235 -5.66 6.99 -10.68
CA THR A 235 -6.69 7.65 -9.86
C THR A 235 -6.89 6.90 -8.55
N PHE A 236 -7.43 7.61 -7.55
CA PHE A 236 -7.93 6.95 -6.35
C PHE A 236 -9.18 6.11 -6.69
N ASP A 237 -9.39 5.03 -5.94
CA ASP A 237 -10.62 4.24 -6.02
C ASP A 237 -11.69 4.84 -5.08
N PRO A 238 -12.87 5.28 -5.59
CA PRO A 238 -13.88 5.95 -4.75
C PRO A 238 -14.37 5.09 -3.59
N GLU A 239 -14.57 3.79 -3.80
CA GLU A 239 -14.98 2.86 -2.75
C GLU A 239 -13.90 2.72 -1.67
N TRP A 240 -12.63 2.67 -2.06
CA TRP A 240 -11.54 2.69 -1.09
C TRP A 240 -11.43 3.98 -0.29
N LEU A 241 -11.67 5.13 -0.92
CA LEU A 241 -11.73 6.42 -0.21
C LEU A 241 -12.86 6.41 0.83
N ALA A 242 -14.04 5.90 0.46
CA ALA A 242 -15.19 5.76 1.36
C ALA A 242 -14.88 4.83 2.54
N ILE A 243 -14.32 3.64 2.28
CA ILE A 243 -13.86 2.71 3.31
C ILE A 243 -12.83 3.37 4.23
N THR A 244 -11.88 4.11 3.66
CA THR A 244 -10.84 4.81 4.43
C THR A 244 -11.44 5.85 5.36
N ARG A 245 -12.43 6.63 4.90
CA ARG A 245 -13.12 7.63 5.70
C ARG A 245 -13.99 6.99 6.78
N ALA A 246 -14.82 6.00 6.42
CA ALA A 246 -15.69 5.27 7.34
C ALA A 246 -14.91 4.58 8.47
N PHE A 247 -13.74 4.00 8.14
CA PHE A 247 -12.92 3.27 9.11
C PHE A 247 -11.87 4.13 9.82
N HIS A 248 -11.75 5.42 9.48
CA HIS A 248 -10.76 6.31 10.10
C HIS A 248 -10.89 6.41 11.64
N PRO A 249 -12.10 6.45 12.24
CA PRO A 249 -12.26 6.45 13.70
C PRO A 249 -11.64 5.22 14.38
N PHE A 250 -11.63 4.06 13.72
CA PHE A 250 -11.14 2.79 14.28
C PHE A 250 -9.64 2.54 14.07
N LEU A 251 -8.95 3.39 13.29
CA LEU A 251 -7.50 3.31 13.17
C LEU A 251 -6.84 3.58 14.53
N SER A 252 -6.23 2.54 15.11
CA SER A 252 -5.54 2.62 16.40
C SER A 252 -4.03 2.74 16.21
N THR A 253 -3.44 3.78 16.80
CA THR A 253 -1.98 3.93 16.91
C THR A 253 -1.44 3.44 18.27
N SER A 254 -2.15 2.51 18.90
CA SER A 254 -1.86 1.90 20.20
C SER A 254 -1.94 0.39 20.11
N ARG A 255 -1.47 -0.35 21.12
CA ARG A 255 -1.52 -1.82 21.09
C ARG A 255 -2.95 -2.35 21.04
N HIS A 256 -3.87 -1.63 21.66
CA HIS A 256 -5.26 -2.03 21.71
C HIS A 256 -5.96 -1.60 20.41
N GLN A 257 -6.41 -2.56 19.63
CA GLN A 257 -7.28 -2.29 18.48
C GLN A 257 -8.70 -1.99 18.99
N LEU A 258 -9.30 -0.91 18.50
CA LEU A 258 -10.68 -0.55 18.80
C LEU A 258 -11.62 -1.59 18.20
N SER A 259 -12.71 -1.91 18.90
CA SER A 259 -13.77 -2.78 18.37
C SER A 259 -14.31 -2.16 17.09
N MET A 260 -14.24 -2.93 16.00
CA MET A 260 -14.78 -2.54 14.71
C MET A 260 -16.28 -2.90 14.63
N PRO A 261 -17.06 -2.20 13.80
CA PRO A 261 -18.45 -2.54 13.55
C PRO A 261 -18.57 -3.95 12.95
N ASP A 262 -19.73 -4.57 13.15
CA ASP A 262 -20.09 -5.79 12.42
C ASP A 262 -20.20 -5.53 10.91
N GLU A 263 -20.42 -6.60 10.12
CA GLU A 263 -20.45 -6.48 8.66
C GLU A 263 -21.57 -5.57 8.16
N GLU A 264 -22.77 -5.63 8.74
CA GLU A 264 -23.92 -4.85 8.30
C GLU A 264 -23.69 -3.35 8.56
N GLN A 265 -23.30 -3.01 9.80
CA GLN A 265 -22.99 -1.64 10.19
C GLN A 265 -21.80 -1.09 9.37
N ALA A 266 -20.76 -1.90 9.15
CA ALA A 266 -19.61 -1.50 8.34
C ALA A 266 -20.03 -1.12 6.90
N ARG A 267 -20.92 -1.90 6.28
CA ARG A 267 -21.42 -1.64 4.93
C ARG A 267 -22.28 -0.38 4.87
N GLU A 268 -23.12 -0.14 5.87
CA GLU A 268 -23.94 1.08 5.97
C GLU A 268 -23.06 2.33 6.12
N MET A 269 -22.04 2.27 6.98
CA MET A 269 -21.06 3.35 7.14
C MET A 269 -20.33 3.63 5.83
N VAL A 270 -19.86 2.59 5.14
CA VAL A 270 -19.18 2.73 3.84
C VAL A 270 -20.11 3.32 2.78
N SER A 271 -21.38 2.91 2.73
CA SER A 271 -22.37 3.47 1.80
C SER A 271 -22.58 4.96 2.02
N THR A 272 -22.71 5.37 3.28
CA THR A 272 -22.85 6.79 3.66
C THR A 272 -21.63 7.60 3.23
N GLU A 273 -20.43 7.09 3.50
CA GLU A 273 -19.20 7.78 3.11
C GLU A 273 -18.93 7.74 1.60
N LEU A 274 -19.47 6.75 0.88
CA LEU A 274 -19.39 6.69 -0.57
C LEU A 274 -20.20 7.80 -1.21
N GLU A 275 -21.42 8.06 -0.73
CA GLU A 275 -22.21 9.23 -1.18
C GLU A 275 -21.44 10.53 -0.95
N TRP A 276 -20.78 10.66 0.20
CA TRP A 276 -19.94 11.82 0.49
C TRP A 276 -18.75 11.92 -0.48
N VAL A 277 -18.06 10.81 -0.76
CA VAL A 277 -16.91 10.79 -1.69
C VAL A 277 -17.34 11.18 -3.10
N LEU A 278 -18.44 10.61 -3.59
CA LEU A 278 -18.98 10.92 -4.92
C LEU A 278 -19.33 12.42 -5.05
N ALA A 279 -19.86 13.04 -3.99
CA ALA A 279 -20.22 14.45 -4.02
C ALA A 279 -19.04 15.43 -3.83
N ASN A 280 -17.95 15.01 -3.17
CA ASN A 280 -16.90 15.93 -2.71
C ASN A 280 -15.52 15.69 -3.34
N VAL A 281 -15.27 14.51 -3.92
CA VAL A 281 -13.99 14.11 -4.51
C VAL A 281 -14.16 13.90 -6.02
N GLY A 282 -13.15 14.27 -6.81
CA GLY A 282 -13.20 14.12 -8.26
C GLY A 282 -13.95 15.28 -8.93
N ASP A 283 -14.71 14.96 -9.97
CA ASP A 283 -15.55 15.93 -10.66
C ASP A 283 -16.87 16.13 -9.91
N LYS A 284 -17.09 17.35 -9.40
CA LYS A 284 -18.28 17.68 -8.60
C LYS A 284 -19.56 17.82 -9.43
N ASP A 285 -19.44 18.04 -10.73
CA ASP A 285 -20.60 18.10 -11.61
C ASP A 285 -21.02 16.66 -11.99
N GLU A 286 -20.05 15.78 -12.28
CA GLU A 286 -20.33 14.37 -12.60
C GLU A 286 -20.59 13.48 -11.38
N HIS A 287 -20.19 13.92 -10.18
CA HIS A 287 -20.26 13.17 -8.93
C HIS A 287 -19.60 11.78 -9.02
N ASP A 288 -18.41 11.72 -9.64
CA ASP A 288 -17.77 10.46 -10.01
C ASP A 288 -16.83 9.88 -8.93
N GLY A 289 -16.39 10.69 -7.96
CA GLY A 289 -15.39 10.28 -6.97
C GLY A 289 -13.98 10.08 -7.54
N LEU A 290 -13.77 10.26 -8.85
CA LEU A 290 -12.54 9.87 -9.56
C LEU A 290 -11.56 11.04 -9.61
N ARG A 291 -10.66 11.06 -8.62
CA ARG A 291 -9.58 12.04 -8.58
C ARG A 291 -8.24 11.45 -9.00
N ASP A 292 -7.54 12.15 -9.88
CA ASP A 292 -6.16 11.83 -10.23
C ASP A 292 -5.24 11.94 -9.01
N VAL A 293 -4.39 10.94 -8.79
CA VAL A 293 -3.47 10.93 -7.64
C VAL A 293 -2.56 12.16 -7.67
N ASN A 294 -2.08 12.54 -8.86
CA ASN A 294 -1.19 13.71 -9.02
C ASN A 294 -1.85 15.06 -8.71
N ASP A 295 -3.17 15.14 -8.69
CA ASP A 295 -3.90 16.36 -8.30
C ASP A 295 -4.06 16.47 -6.77
N CYS A 296 -3.61 15.48 -6.01
CA CYS A 296 -3.65 15.46 -4.54
C CYS A 296 -2.25 15.24 -3.94
N GLN A 297 -1.51 14.26 -4.44
CA GLN A 297 -0.22 13.83 -3.92
C GLN A 297 0.87 14.05 -4.98
N VAL A 298 1.94 14.72 -4.58
CA VAL A 298 3.15 14.92 -5.38
C VAL A 298 4.34 14.41 -4.57
N PHE A 299 5.27 13.72 -5.22
CA PHE A 299 6.49 13.23 -4.55
C PHE A 299 7.17 14.35 -3.75
N TRP A 300 7.49 14.04 -2.50
CA TRP A 300 8.22 14.92 -1.61
C TRP A 300 9.28 14.14 -0.84
N ALA A 301 10.55 14.57 -0.97
CA ALA A 301 11.66 14.02 -0.21
C ALA A 301 11.65 14.57 1.22
N THR A 302 10.95 13.90 2.14
CA THR A 302 10.80 14.31 3.55
C THR A 302 12.12 14.21 4.34
N ALA A 303 12.94 13.21 4.02
CA ALA A 303 14.24 12.98 4.63
C ALA A 303 15.41 13.31 3.66
N PRO A 304 16.58 13.69 4.16
CA PRO A 304 17.77 13.86 3.33
C PRO A 304 18.27 12.53 2.74
N GLY A 305 18.82 12.59 1.52
CA GLY A 305 19.48 11.45 0.88
C GLY A 305 20.79 11.02 1.55
N PRO A 306 21.40 9.90 1.10
CA PRO A 306 22.68 9.43 1.61
C PRO A 306 23.76 10.53 1.59
N GLY A 307 24.45 10.73 2.70
CA GLY A 307 25.48 11.78 2.84
C GLY A 307 24.96 13.17 3.23
N GLY A 308 23.64 13.38 3.27
CA GLY A 308 23.02 14.67 3.63
C GLY A 308 22.93 14.97 5.12
N THR A 309 23.22 14.02 6.02
CA THR A 309 23.13 14.21 7.48
C THR A 309 24.50 14.18 8.16
N LYS A 310 24.80 15.21 8.96
CA LYS A 310 25.90 15.22 9.95
C LYS A 310 25.53 14.47 11.24
N GLY A 311 24.70 13.44 11.15
CA GLY A 311 24.27 12.62 12.29
C GLY A 311 25.29 11.56 12.64
N LYS A 312 25.25 11.02 13.87
CA LYS A 312 26.02 9.82 14.22
C LYS A 312 25.53 8.66 13.34
N LYS A 313 26.45 7.91 12.71
CA LYS A 313 26.16 6.80 11.77
C LYS A 313 25.22 5.70 12.29
N SER A 314 24.84 5.70 13.58
CA SER A 314 24.00 4.69 14.23
C SER A 314 22.64 5.20 14.74
N SER A 315 22.28 6.48 14.56
CA SER A 315 20.99 7.00 15.03
C SER A 315 19.85 6.71 14.04
N GLN A 316 18.68 6.33 14.56
CA GLN A 316 17.44 6.25 13.78
C GLN A 316 16.98 7.66 13.33
N PRO A 317 16.27 7.77 12.19
CA PRO A 317 15.76 9.05 11.72
C PRO A 317 14.70 9.61 12.69
N PRO A 318 14.52 10.95 12.74
CA PRO A 318 13.36 11.53 13.40
C PRO A 318 12.07 11.19 12.64
N CYS A 319 10.92 11.42 13.25
CA CYS A 319 9.64 11.39 12.54
C CYS A 319 9.53 12.61 11.61
N TYR A 320 9.00 12.39 10.41
CA TYR A 320 8.69 13.46 9.46
C TYR A 320 7.18 13.51 9.19
N THR A 321 6.62 14.72 9.16
CA THR A 321 5.30 14.96 8.59
C THR A 321 5.41 14.97 7.08
N ASN A 322 4.68 14.08 6.41
CA ASN A 322 4.74 13.95 4.96
C ASN A 322 3.62 14.78 4.30
N PRO A 323 3.94 15.74 3.41
CA PRO A 323 2.94 16.56 2.73
C PRO A 323 1.91 15.75 1.94
N GLN A 324 2.28 14.57 1.42
CA GLN A 324 1.37 13.70 0.67
C GLN A 324 0.28 13.12 1.58
N THR A 325 0.62 12.76 2.81
CA THR A 325 -0.33 12.26 3.81
C THR A 325 -1.21 13.40 4.34
N VAL A 326 -0.64 14.59 4.53
CA VAL A 326 -1.42 15.79 4.87
C VAL A 326 -2.45 16.11 3.78
N ALA A 327 -2.05 16.09 2.51
CA ALA A 327 -2.93 16.36 1.38
C ALA A 327 -4.03 15.30 1.23
N PHE A 328 -3.70 14.01 1.43
CA PHE A 328 -4.66 12.92 1.40
C PHE A 328 -5.70 13.05 2.53
N CYS A 329 -5.25 13.29 3.76
CA CYS A 329 -6.14 13.51 4.91
C CYS A 329 -7.03 14.74 4.71
N ALA A 330 -6.48 15.84 4.16
CA ALA A 330 -7.25 17.04 3.85
C ALA A 330 -8.31 16.80 2.76
N MET A 331 -7.99 16.01 1.73
CA MET A 331 -8.94 15.64 0.67
C MET A 331 -10.15 14.87 1.23
N LEU A 332 -9.94 14.01 2.22
CA LEU A 332 -11.00 13.22 2.85
C LEU A 332 -11.59 13.88 4.10
N GLU A 333 -11.15 15.08 4.47
CA GLU A 333 -11.54 15.77 5.70
C GLU A 333 -11.39 14.91 6.97
N ILE A 334 -10.30 14.15 7.06
CA ILE A 334 -9.95 13.31 8.22
C ILE A 334 -8.70 13.82 8.93
N GLU A 335 -8.53 13.44 10.20
CA GLU A 335 -7.34 13.78 10.99
C GLU A 335 -6.10 13.02 10.49
N ASN A 336 -4.95 13.67 10.43
CA ASN A 336 -3.68 12.95 10.21
C ASN A 336 -3.20 12.29 11.51
N LYS A 337 -3.60 11.03 11.73
CA LYS A 337 -3.15 10.19 12.87
C LYS A 337 -1.76 9.57 12.67
N ILE A 338 -1.20 9.63 11.46
CA ILE A 338 -0.01 8.87 11.04
C ILE A 338 1.28 9.62 11.38
N ASN A 339 1.35 10.87 10.92
CA ASN A 339 2.50 11.75 11.09
C ASN A 339 2.05 13.21 11.23
N PRO A 340 1.22 13.53 12.25
CA PRO A 340 0.70 14.87 12.45
C PRO A 340 1.84 15.90 12.51
N PRO A 341 1.62 17.13 12.01
CA PRO A 341 2.57 18.22 12.18
C PRO A 341 2.96 18.36 13.66
N PRO A 342 4.24 18.62 13.98
CA PRO A 342 4.61 18.96 15.34
C PRO A 342 3.75 20.16 15.80
N PRO A 343 3.32 20.20 17.07
CA PRO A 343 2.55 21.32 17.58
C PRO A 343 3.27 22.62 17.24
N GLN A 344 2.59 23.55 16.57
CA GLN A 344 3.15 24.89 16.38
C GLN A 344 3.45 25.42 17.77
N ALA A 345 4.74 25.63 18.09
CA ALA A 345 5.11 26.41 19.25
C ALA A 345 4.36 27.73 19.11
N SER A 346 3.47 28.03 20.06
CA SER A 346 2.72 29.27 20.07
C SER A 346 3.67 30.40 19.75
N SER A 347 3.48 31.04 18.60
CA SER A 347 4.18 32.26 18.27
C SER A 347 3.81 33.27 19.35
N SER A 348 4.70 33.50 20.31
CA SER A 348 4.60 34.64 21.20
C SER A 348 4.42 35.88 20.31
N PRO A 349 3.45 36.76 20.58
CA PRO A 349 3.13 37.90 19.74
C PRO A 349 4.13 39.06 19.90
N ASP A 350 5.43 38.75 19.99
CA ASP A 350 6.50 39.74 20.18
C ASP A 350 7.75 39.39 19.36
N ALA A 351 7.66 39.59 18.05
CA ALA A 351 8.82 39.90 17.22
C ALA A 351 8.38 40.66 15.97
N LYS A 352 8.14 41.97 16.14
CA LYS A 352 8.05 42.90 15.01
C LYS A 352 9.32 42.85 14.18
N GLY A 353 9.16 42.49 12.91
CA GLY A 353 9.89 43.06 11.77
C GLY A 353 11.33 42.61 11.58
N LYS A 354 11.54 41.62 10.71
CA LYS A 354 12.58 41.68 9.65
C LYS A 354 12.05 41.01 8.38
N SER A 355 12.09 41.78 7.29
CA SER A 355 11.69 41.44 5.93
C SER A 355 12.39 40.20 5.38
N ALA A 356 11.64 39.33 4.71
CA ALA A 356 12.17 38.20 3.95
C ALA A 356 12.85 38.66 2.64
N PRO A 357 13.99 38.08 2.23
CA PRO A 357 14.57 38.32 0.92
C PRO A 357 13.85 37.47 -0.15
N GLN A 358 13.61 38.06 -1.32
CA GLN A 358 13.00 37.40 -2.49
C GLN A 358 13.88 36.25 -3.02
N PRO A 359 13.28 35.18 -3.56
CA PRO A 359 14.03 34.10 -4.20
C PRO A 359 14.51 34.50 -5.60
N SER A 360 15.80 34.30 -5.85
CA SER A 360 16.40 34.39 -7.19
C SER A 360 15.91 33.23 -8.06
N LYS A 361 15.47 33.57 -9.27
CA LYS A 361 15.16 32.63 -10.34
C LYS A 361 16.45 31.95 -10.81
N TYR A 362 16.47 30.62 -10.82
CA TYR A 362 17.15 29.81 -11.82
C TYR A 362 16.28 28.60 -12.14
#